data_AF-A0A3S1F4R1-F1
#
_entry.id   AF-A0A3S1F4R1-F1
#
_cell.length_a   1.000
_cell.length_b   1.000
_cell.length_c   1.000
_cell.angle_alpha   90.00
_cell.angle_beta   90.00
_cell.angle_gamma   90.00
#
_symmetry.space_group_name_H-M   'P 1'
#
loop_
_entity.id
_entity.type
_entity.pdbx_description
1 polymer ?
#
loop_
_entity_poly.entity_id
_entity_poly.type
_entity_poly.pdbx_seq_one_letter_code
_entity_poly.pdbx_strand_id
1 'polypeptide(L)'
;MASYSSRVRADIARWQQAGLIDAATADSLSRDVEANERKSLSFGSILAMMAALLFGAAILIFVAANWDAIPRLARVAALFAVILGGYVGGAVLK
;
A
#
# COMPACT_ATOMS: atom_id res chain seq x y z
N MET A 1 -13.52 7.35 -13.61
CA MET A 1 -13.25 6.66 -14.89
C MET A 1 -13.16 5.19 -14.60
N ALA A 2 -14.01 4.36 -15.22
CA ALA A 2 -14.00 2.92 -15.00
C ALA A 2 -12.62 2.34 -15.39
N SER A 3 -12.00 1.59 -14.46
CA SER A 3 -10.74 0.90 -14.70
C SER A 3 -10.85 0.06 -15.97
N TYR A 4 -9.76 -0.05 -16.73
CA TYR A 4 -9.73 -0.86 -17.94
C TYR A 4 -10.19 -2.31 -17.65
N SER A 5 -9.81 -2.85 -16.48
CA SER A 5 -10.23 -4.16 -15.97
C SER A 5 -11.75 -4.31 -15.84
N SER A 6 -12.45 -3.29 -15.33
CA SER A 6 -13.90 -3.37 -15.12
C SER A 6 -14.68 -3.33 -16.43
N ARG A 7 -14.17 -2.63 -17.45
CA ARG A 7 -14.72 -2.65 -18.81
C ARG A 7 -14.52 -4.01 -19.47
N VAL A 8 -13.32 -4.57 -19.37
CA VAL A 8 -13.02 -5.90 -19.95
C VAL A 8 -13.85 -7.00 -19.29
N ARG A 9 -14.07 -6.97 -17.97
CA ARG A 9 -15.00 -7.91 -17.30
C ARG A 9 -16.43 -7.83 -17.82
N ALA A 10 -16.94 -6.63 -18.07
CA ALA A 10 -18.28 -6.45 -18.63
C ALA A 10 -18.36 -6.99 -20.07
N ASP A 11 -17.30 -6.82 -20.86
CA ASP A 11 -17.21 -7.38 -22.21
C ASP A 11 -17.17 -8.91 -22.20
N ILE A 12 -16.42 -9.54 -21.29
CA ILE A 12 -16.37 -11.00 -21.12
C ILE A 12 -17.76 -11.55 -20.77
N ALA A 13 -18.46 -10.93 -19.82
CA ALA A 13 -19.82 -11.35 -19.45
C ALA A 13 -20.80 -11.22 -20.64
N ARG A 14 -20.69 -10.14 -21.42
CA ARG A 14 -21.48 -9.96 -22.65
C ARG A 14 -21.17 -11.05 -23.69
N TRP A 15 -19.91 -11.41 -23.88
CA TRP A 15 -19.51 -12.46 -24.82
C TRP A 15 -19.97 -13.85 -24.39
N GLN A 16 -19.96 -14.13 -23.09
CA GLN A 16 -20.51 -15.37 -22.54
C GLN A 16 -22.02 -15.44 -22.77
N GLN A 17 -22.76 -14.37 -22.48
CA GLN A 17 -24.20 -14.29 -22.71
C GLN A 17 -24.57 -14.39 -24.20
N ALA A 18 -23.72 -13.86 -25.08
CA ALA A 18 -23.85 -13.98 -26.53
C ALA A 18 -23.44 -15.36 -27.06
N GLY A 19 -22.94 -16.27 -26.22
CA GLY A 19 -22.48 -17.60 -26.62
C GLY A 19 -21.20 -17.61 -27.46
N LEU A 20 -20.45 -16.50 -27.49
CA LEU A 20 -19.19 -16.38 -28.23
C LEU A 20 -18.05 -17.12 -27.53
N ILE A 21 -18.14 -17.28 -26.21
CA ILE A 21 -17.17 -17.99 -25.37
C ILE A 21 -17.93 -18.89 -24.38
N ASP A 22 -17.33 -20.03 -24.05
CA ASP A 22 -17.85 -20.92 -23.02
C ASP A 22 -17.54 -20.40 -21.61
N ALA A 23 -18.21 -20.97 -20.61
CA ALA A 23 -18.07 -20.55 -19.22
C ALA A 23 -16.65 -20.75 -18.67
N ALA A 24 -15.92 -21.79 -19.11
CA ALA A 24 -14.57 -22.04 -18.61
C ALA A 24 -13.58 -21.01 -19.19
N THR A 25 -13.71 -20.66 -20.48
CA THR A 25 -12.91 -19.60 -21.09
C THR A 25 -13.22 -18.23 -20.48
N ALA A 26 -14.49 -17.89 -20.26
CA ALA A 26 -14.89 -16.65 -19.60
C ALA A 26 -14.27 -16.51 -18.20
N ASP A 27 -14.24 -17.60 -17.44
CA ASP A 27 -13.68 -17.64 -16.09
C ASP A 27 -12.15 -17.54 -16.09
N SER A 28 -11.48 -18.19 -17.06
CA SER A 28 -10.03 -18.08 -17.25
C SER A 28 -9.61 -16.66 -17.64
N LEU A 29 -10.32 -16.02 -18.57
CA LEU A 29 -10.08 -14.62 -18.99
C LEU A 29 -10.31 -13.65 -17.83
N SER A 30 -11.36 -13.85 -17.04
CA SER A 30 -11.66 -12.99 -15.89
C SER A 30 -10.57 -13.06 -14.81
N ARG A 31 -10.00 -14.25 -14.58
CA ARG A 31 -8.86 -14.44 -13.68
C ARG A 31 -7.57 -13.86 -14.21
N ASP A 32 -7.31 -13.98 -15.51
CA ASP A 32 -6.14 -13.35 -16.14
C ASP A 32 -6.21 -11.82 -16.04
N VAL A 33 -7.38 -11.22 -16.26
CA VAL A 33 -7.61 -9.77 -16.10
C VAL A 33 -7.37 -9.33 -14.65
N GLU A 34 -7.79 -10.11 -13.66
CA GLU A 34 -7.57 -9.79 -12.24
C GLU A 34 -6.10 -9.97 -11.82
N ALA A 35 -5.39 -10.96 -12.37
CA ALA A 35 -3.95 -11.14 -12.16
C ALA A 35 -3.11 -10.07 -12.87
N ASN A 36 -3.52 -9.63 -14.06
CA ASN A 36 -2.89 -8.59 -14.86
C ASN A 36 -3.39 -7.18 -14.54
N GLU A 37 -4.40 -7.03 -13.70
CA GLU A 37 -4.67 -5.81 -12.94
C GLU A 37 -3.56 -5.62 -11.90
N ARG A 38 -2.32 -5.53 -12.41
CA ARG A 38 -1.16 -5.09 -11.67
C ARG A 38 -1.57 -3.77 -11.06
N LYS A 39 -1.75 -3.78 -9.74
CA LYS A 39 -1.80 -2.64 -8.82
C LYS A 39 -1.14 -1.44 -9.48
N SER A 40 -1.91 -0.69 -10.27
CA SER A 40 -1.44 0.57 -10.80
C SER A 40 -1.14 1.37 -9.55
N LEU A 41 0.14 1.65 -9.29
CA LEU A 41 0.64 2.30 -8.09
C LEU A 41 -0.42 3.29 -7.61
N SER A 42 -1.19 2.87 -6.60
CA SER A 42 -2.39 3.59 -6.24
C SER A 42 -1.94 4.99 -5.86
N PHE A 43 -2.66 6.03 -6.30
CA PHE A 43 -2.36 7.38 -5.85
C PHE A 43 -2.26 7.43 -4.31
N GLY A 44 -3.07 6.62 -3.62
CA GLY A 44 -2.97 6.43 -2.18
C GLY A 44 -1.65 5.79 -1.71
N SER A 45 -1.07 4.86 -2.46
CA SER A 45 0.25 4.28 -2.16
C SER A 45 1.36 5.32 -2.30
N ILE A 46 1.33 6.12 -3.37
CA ILE A 46 2.31 7.20 -3.59
C ILE A 46 2.17 8.25 -2.48
N LEU A 47 0.95 8.65 -2.13
CA LEU A 47 0.68 9.59 -1.05
C LEU A 47 1.11 9.05 0.31
N ALA A 48 0.83 7.77 0.60
CA ALA A 48 1.26 7.11 1.82
C ALA A 48 2.80 7.05 1.91
N MET A 49 3.49 6.78 0.81
CA MET A 49 4.95 6.78 0.74
C MET A 49 5.52 8.17 1.01
N MET A 50 4.93 9.21 0.39
CA MET A 50 5.30 10.60 0.64
C MET A 50 5.10 10.99 2.11
N ALA A 51 3.95 10.63 2.68
CA ALA A 51 3.63 10.88 4.07
C ALA A 51 4.60 10.17 5.02
N ALA A 52 4.94 8.90 4.75
CA ALA A 52 5.91 8.15 5.53
C ALA A 52 7.31 8.79 5.48
N LEU A 53 7.76 9.23 4.30
CA LEU A 53 9.04 9.94 4.15
C LEU A 53 9.06 11.25 4.94
N LEU A 54 8.02 12.08 4.76
CA LEU A 54 7.91 13.38 5.43
C LEU A 54 7.82 13.21 6.95
N PHE A 55 7.09 12.20 7.41
CA PHE A 55 6.97 11.89 8.83
C PHE A 55 8.31 11.46 9.43
N GLY A 56 9.06 10.58 8.74
CA GLY A 56 10.41 10.22 9.14
C GLY A 56 11.35 11.43 9.21
N ALA A 57 11.32 12.29 8.20
CA ALA A 57 12.11 13.51 8.17
C ALA A 57 11.74 14.48 9.31
N ALA A 58 10.45 14.64 9.60
CA ALA A 58 9.98 15.49 10.70
C ALA A 58 10.51 15.01 12.06
N ILE A 59 10.52 13.70 12.32
CA ILE A 59 11.09 13.13 13.54
C ILE A 59 12.59 13.43 13.61
N LEU A 60 13.34 13.22 12.53
CA LEU A 60 14.78 13.48 12.51
C LEU A 60 15.10 14.95 12.78
N ILE A 61 14.38 15.88 12.14
CA ILE A 61 14.55 17.32 12.34
C ILE A 61 14.19 17.71 13.76
N PHE A 62 13.10 17.18 14.31
CA PHE A 62 12.69 17.46 15.70
C PHE A 62 13.77 17.02 16.69
N VAL A 63 14.32 15.82 16.53
CA VAL A 63 15.41 15.32 17.40
C VAL A 63 16.67 16.15 17.23
N ALA A 64 17.04 16.50 15.99
CA ALA A 64 18.21 17.32 15.70
C ALA A 64 18.09 18.74 16.28
N ALA A 65 16.94 19.39 16.11
CA ALA A 65 16.68 20.74 16.61
C ALA A 65 16.68 20.80 18.14
N ASN A 66 16.27 19.72 18.81
CA ASN A 66 16.24 19.65 20.27
C ASN A 66 17.52 19.02 20.85
N TRP A 67 18.52 18.65 20.04
CA TRP A 67 19.67 17.83 20.45
C TRP A 67 20.47 18.41 21.63
N ASP A 68 20.60 19.73 21.69
CA ASP A 68 21.32 20.44 22.75
C ASP A 68 20.51 20.47 24.07
N ALA A 69 19.19 20.43 23.97
CA ALA A 69 18.28 20.45 25.11
C ALA A 69 17.91 19.05 25.63
N ILE A 70 18.27 17.96 24.91
CA ILE A 70 17.88 16.59 25.26
C ILE A 70 18.82 15.99 26.33
N PRO A 71 18.35 15.78 27.57
CA PRO A 71 19.12 15.10 28.60
C PRO A 71 19.30 13.60 28.26
N ARG A 72 20.37 12.98 28.77
CA ARG A 72 20.76 11.58 28.48
C ARG A 72 19.61 10.57 28.54
N LEU A 73 18.66 10.76 29.45
CA LEU A 73 17.47 9.91 29.59
C LEU A 73 16.55 9.90 28.36
N ALA A 74 16.38 11.04 27.69
CA ALA A 74 15.51 11.15 26.52
C ALA A 74 16.10 10.42 25.30
N ARG A 75 17.43 10.32 25.19
CA ARG A 75 18.11 9.47 24.18
C ARG A 75 17.81 7.98 24.41
N VAL A 76 17.79 7.56 25.68
CA VAL A 76 17.45 6.18 26.06
C VAL A 76 15.97 5.89 25.79
N ALA A 77 15.07 6.81 26.17
CA ALA A 77 13.64 6.69 25.90
C ALA A 77 13.32 6.60 24.40
N ALA A 78 14.02 7.38 23.55
CA ALA A 78 13.90 7.30 22.09
C ALA A 78 14.31 5.92 21.56
N LEU A 79 15.40 5.34 22.07
CA LEU A 79 15.84 3.99 21.72
C LEU A 79 14.76 2.95 22.05
N PHE A 80 14.18 3.03 23.25
CA PHE A 80 13.07 2.16 23.65
C PHE A 80 11.84 2.37 22.77
N ALA A 81 11.51 3.61 22.42
CA ALA A 81 10.37 3.92 21.54
C ALA A 81 10.54 3.35 20.13
N VAL A 82 11.75 3.38 19.56
CA VAL A 82 12.05 2.76 18.25
C VAL A 82 11.92 1.24 18.33
N ILE A 83 12.42 0.61 19.39
CA ILE A 83 12.34 -0.84 19.59
C ILE A 83 10.88 -1.27 19.76
N LEU A 84 10.11 -0.59 20.62
CA LEU A 84 8.69 -0.88 20.82
C LEU A 84 7.88 -0.61 19.55
N GLY A 85 8.13 0.50 18.87
CA GLY A 85 7.47 0.84 17.61
C GLY A 85 7.73 -0.18 16.52
N GLY A 86 8.98 -0.67 16.39
CA GLY A 86 9.33 -1.72 15.46
C GLY A 86 8.69 -3.07 15.81
N TYR A 87 8.64 -3.41 17.10
CA TYR A 87 8.07 -4.67 17.57
C TYR A 87 6.53 -4.70 17.44
N VAL A 88 5.86 -3.63 17.86
CA VAL A 88 4.39 -3.50 17.74
C VAL A 88 3.99 -3.31 16.28
N GLY A 89 4.73 -2.49 15.52
CA GLY A 89 4.50 -2.32 14.09
C GLY A 89 4.63 -3.63 13.32
N GLY A 90 5.67 -4.42 13.58
CA GLY A 90 5.86 -5.74 12.96
C GLY A 90 4.86 -6.80 13.42
N ALA A 91 4.33 -6.68 14.64
CA ALA A 91 3.30 -7.59 15.16
C ALA A 91 1.89 -7.27 14.65
N VAL A 92 1.57 -5.98 14.43
CA VAL A 92 0.24 -5.52 13.96
C VAL A 92 0.12 -5.54 12.43
N LEU A 93 1.24 -5.44 11.69
CA LEU A 93 1.28 -5.56 10.22
C LEU A 93 1.44 -7.01 9.72
N LYS A 94 1.40 -8.00 10.62
CA LYS A 94 1.33 -9.42 10.28
C LYS A 94 -0.13 -9.87 10.15
#